data_AF-A0A6N8I4T8-F1
#
_entry.id   AF-A0A6N8I4T8-F1
#
_cell.length_a   1.000
_cell.length_b   1.000
_cell.length_c   1.000
_cell.angle_alpha   90.00
_cell.angle_beta   90.00
_cell.angle_gamma   90.00
#
_symmetry.space_group_name_H-M   'P 1'
#
loop_
_entity.id
_entity.type
_entity.pdbx_description
1 polymer ?
#
loop_
_entity_poly.entity_id
_entity_poly.type
_entity_poly.pdbx_seq_one_letter_code
_entity_poly.pdbx_strand_id
1 'polypeptide(L)'
;MDMKAQRFGIEVELTGVTRKAAADIAAAYFGTSTVYDGSYYDTYAAIDTQGRKWKFMSDASITPERKNGRQTVSASAEYKTEMVSPICRWEDIKTVQELVRKLREAGAIANSSCGIHVHVDASPFDANTLRNITNIMAAKEDLIYKALQVSVARQHRWCKPVDNRFLEELNRRKPQTLDQVGRIWYNGESRSDIHYDDSRYHCLNLHSVFQKGTVEFRLFNGTTHAGKIKAYIQLCMAISAQALNQRCASRTKTQTTNEKYTFRTWLLRLGLIGDEFKTAREHLLKNLDGCIAWRDPAQAEKQKERMRQKKEKELDQAQQASTEAQSTAPEQTEAEAEDAPAFTMRM
;
A
#
# COMPACT_ATOMS: atom_id res chain seq x y z
N MET A 1 -9.38 -16.62 -11.51
CA MET A 1 -7.98 -16.15 -11.42
C MET A 1 -7.52 -16.12 -9.97
N ASP A 2 -6.46 -16.86 -9.64
CA ASP A 2 -5.76 -16.71 -8.36
C ASP A 2 -4.92 -15.43 -8.38
N MET A 3 -5.00 -14.63 -7.32
CA MET A 3 -4.21 -13.41 -7.15
C MET A 3 -2.72 -13.67 -7.30
N LYS A 4 -2.21 -14.78 -6.75
CA LYS A 4 -0.78 -15.11 -6.72
C LYS A 4 -0.25 -15.68 -8.03
N ALA A 5 -1.13 -16.13 -8.92
CA ALA A 5 -0.77 -16.64 -10.24
C ALA A 5 -0.60 -15.53 -11.29
N GLN A 6 -0.96 -14.29 -10.97
CA GLN A 6 -0.81 -13.15 -11.87
C GLN A 6 0.67 -12.76 -12.02
N ARG A 7 0.98 -12.06 -13.11
CA ARG A 7 2.28 -11.44 -13.36
C ARG A 7 2.18 -9.94 -13.17
N PHE A 8 3.26 -9.32 -12.71
CA PHE A 8 3.32 -7.87 -12.54
C PHE A 8 4.68 -7.31 -12.98
N GLY A 9 4.73 -6.00 -13.18
CA GLY A 9 5.95 -5.20 -13.21
C GLY A 9 5.83 -4.04 -12.23
N ILE A 10 6.95 -3.49 -11.80
CA ILE A 10 6.98 -2.31 -10.94
C ILE A 10 8.05 -1.32 -11.39
N GLU A 11 7.66 -0.05 -11.40
CA GLU A 11 8.53 1.10 -11.58
C GLU A 11 8.64 1.80 -10.21
N VAL A 12 9.86 2.02 -9.72
CA VAL A 12 10.14 2.71 -8.45
C VAL A 12 11.08 3.88 -8.73
N GLU A 13 10.53 5.10 -8.66
CA GLU A 13 11.30 6.32 -8.85
C GLU A 13 12.03 6.71 -7.57
N LEU A 14 13.31 7.05 -7.70
CA LEU A 14 14.25 7.30 -6.62
C LEU A 14 15.19 8.44 -6.96
N THR A 15 15.73 9.05 -5.92
CA THR A 15 16.94 9.85 -5.99
C THR A 15 17.91 9.44 -4.89
N GLY A 16 19.02 10.15 -4.70
CA GLY A 16 20.05 9.81 -3.70
C GLY A 16 21.00 8.68 -4.12
N VAL A 17 20.69 7.96 -5.19
CA VAL A 17 21.56 6.97 -5.82
C VAL A 17 21.61 7.20 -7.33
N THR A 18 22.79 7.05 -7.94
CA THR A 18 22.92 7.15 -9.41
C THR A 18 22.43 5.87 -10.08
N ARG A 19 22.01 5.96 -11.34
CA ARG A 19 21.55 4.79 -12.13
C ARG A 19 22.58 3.67 -12.17
N LYS A 20 23.85 4.01 -12.43
CA LYS A 20 24.97 3.06 -12.42
C LYS A 20 25.15 2.40 -11.06
N ALA A 21 25.20 3.19 -9.98
CA ALA A 21 25.38 2.65 -8.64
C ALA A 21 24.21 1.74 -8.24
N ALA A 22 22.97 2.12 -8.57
CA ALA A 22 21.79 1.31 -8.32
C ALA A 22 21.84 -0.04 -9.05
N ALA A 23 22.28 -0.04 -10.30
CA ALA A 23 22.50 -1.27 -11.06
C ALA A 23 23.62 -2.14 -10.46
N ASP A 24 24.75 -1.53 -10.07
CA ASP A 24 25.86 -2.22 -9.41
C ASP A 24 25.42 -2.88 -8.08
N ILE A 25 24.59 -2.20 -7.28
CA ILE A 25 24.01 -2.73 -6.04
C ILE A 25 23.09 -3.93 -6.32
N ALA A 26 22.24 -3.83 -7.34
CA ALA A 26 21.35 -4.92 -7.71
C ALA A 26 22.12 -6.13 -8.26
N ALA A 27 23.12 -5.91 -9.11
CA ALA A 27 24.00 -6.96 -9.63
C ALA A 27 24.75 -7.66 -8.50
N ALA A 28 25.29 -6.91 -7.53
CA ALA A 28 25.93 -7.46 -6.35
C ALA A 28 24.97 -8.32 -5.49
N TYR A 29 23.70 -7.91 -5.36
CA TYR A 29 22.69 -8.73 -4.68
C TYR A 29 22.40 -10.05 -5.41
N PHE A 30 22.39 -10.03 -6.75
CA PHE A 30 22.16 -11.22 -7.56
C PHE A 30 23.41 -12.10 -7.73
N GLY A 31 24.60 -11.61 -7.38
CA GLY A 31 25.87 -12.30 -7.65
C GLY A 31 26.23 -12.28 -9.14
N THR A 32 25.83 -11.22 -9.86
CA THR A 32 25.99 -11.07 -11.31
C THR A 32 26.67 -9.75 -11.65
N SER A 33 26.69 -9.39 -12.94
CA SER A 33 27.29 -8.17 -13.47
C SER A 33 26.26 -7.14 -13.94
N THR A 34 26.69 -5.89 -13.94
CA THR A 34 25.98 -4.76 -14.54
C THR A 34 26.25 -4.70 -16.03
N VAL A 35 25.23 -4.37 -16.81
CA VAL A 35 25.33 -4.07 -18.24
C VAL A 35 24.91 -2.63 -18.47
N TYR A 36 25.68 -1.89 -19.27
CA TYR A 36 25.23 -0.60 -19.79
C TYR A 36 24.49 -0.84 -21.10
N ASP A 37 23.18 -0.65 -21.10
CA ASP A 37 22.36 -0.93 -22.28
C ASP A 37 22.45 0.20 -23.32
N GLY A 38 22.83 1.42 -22.91
CA GLY A 38 22.99 2.59 -23.81
C GLY A 38 21.67 2.96 -24.50
N SER A 39 20.98 4.01 -24.05
CA SER A 39 19.69 4.41 -24.64
C SER A 39 19.43 5.91 -24.41
N TYR A 40 18.32 6.43 -24.97
CA TYR A 40 17.81 7.77 -24.67
C TYR A 40 17.66 8.03 -23.15
N TYR A 41 17.45 6.97 -22.37
CA TYR A 41 17.26 7.04 -20.92
C TYR A 41 18.52 6.70 -20.11
N ASP A 42 19.70 6.63 -20.73
CA ASP A 42 20.98 6.34 -20.06
C ASP A 42 20.88 5.12 -19.12
N THR A 43 20.41 4.00 -19.67
CA THR A 43 19.97 2.82 -18.92
C THR A 43 21.13 1.91 -18.53
N TYR A 44 21.18 1.56 -17.25
CA TYR A 44 21.99 0.46 -16.71
C TYR A 44 21.07 -0.70 -16.32
N ALA A 45 21.56 -1.93 -16.40
CA ALA A 45 20.79 -3.12 -16.05
C ALA A 45 21.60 -4.08 -15.19
N ALA A 46 20.96 -4.64 -14.16
CA ALA A 46 21.46 -5.80 -13.44
C ALA A 46 20.75 -7.06 -13.96
N ILE A 47 21.52 -8.12 -14.24
CA ILE A 47 20.97 -9.40 -14.68
C ILE A 47 20.68 -10.25 -13.43
N ASP A 48 19.46 -10.76 -13.25
CA ASP A 48 19.20 -11.68 -12.14
C ASP A 48 19.68 -13.11 -12.45
N THR A 49 19.56 -14.00 -11.47
CA THR A 49 19.96 -15.41 -11.60
C THR A 49 19.16 -16.21 -12.64
N GLN A 50 18.08 -15.64 -13.17
CA GLN A 50 17.26 -16.21 -14.24
C GLN A 50 17.54 -15.55 -15.60
N GLY A 51 18.54 -14.68 -15.69
CA GLY A 51 18.86 -13.95 -16.92
C GLY A 51 17.93 -12.78 -17.22
N ARG A 52 17.06 -12.37 -16.29
CA ARG A 52 16.12 -11.26 -16.49
C ARG A 52 16.79 -9.92 -16.15
N LYS A 53 16.47 -8.88 -16.92
CA LYS A 53 17.02 -7.53 -16.72
C LYS A 53 16.19 -6.73 -15.72
N TRP A 54 16.84 -6.27 -14.66
CA TRP A 54 16.36 -5.20 -13.78
C TRP A 54 17.01 -3.89 -14.23
N LYS A 55 16.21 -2.94 -14.72
CA LYS A 55 16.71 -1.72 -15.36
C LYS A 55 16.72 -0.56 -14.38
N PHE A 56 17.69 0.33 -14.55
CA PHE A 56 17.85 1.59 -13.84
C PHE A 56 18.05 2.69 -14.87
N MET A 57 17.04 3.54 -15.03
CA MET A 57 16.96 4.48 -16.15
C MET A 57 16.61 5.89 -15.70
N SER A 58 16.81 6.85 -16.59
CA SER A 58 16.57 8.27 -16.30
C SER A 58 15.09 8.58 -16.41
N ASP A 59 14.53 9.20 -15.38
CA ASP A 59 13.23 9.88 -15.46
C ASP A 59 13.41 11.38 -15.25
N ALA A 60 13.11 12.16 -16.28
CA ALA A 60 13.23 13.61 -16.26
C ALA A 60 12.33 14.28 -15.21
N SER A 61 11.23 13.62 -14.81
CA SER A 61 10.26 14.12 -13.84
C SER A 61 10.82 14.23 -12.40
N ILE A 62 11.89 13.47 -12.11
CA ILE A 62 12.49 13.40 -10.78
C ILE A 62 13.34 14.66 -10.51
N THR A 63 13.11 15.28 -9.35
CA THR A 63 14.00 16.30 -8.78
C THR A 63 15.19 15.61 -8.11
N PRO A 64 16.43 15.81 -8.60
CA PRO A 64 17.58 15.06 -8.12
C PRO A 64 18.10 15.63 -6.80
N GLU A 65 18.20 14.78 -5.79
CA GLU A 65 18.71 15.10 -4.47
C GLU A 65 19.62 13.99 -3.95
N ARG A 66 20.47 14.27 -2.97
CA ARG A 66 21.26 13.26 -2.28
C ARG A 66 21.48 13.60 -0.82
N LYS A 67 21.86 12.59 -0.04
CA LYS A 67 22.30 12.80 1.34
C LYS A 67 23.73 13.32 1.37
N ASN A 68 23.96 14.38 2.15
CA ASN A 68 25.26 14.85 2.56
C ASN A 68 25.27 14.91 4.10
N GLY A 69 25.77 13.84 4.73
CA GLY A 69 25.57 13.61 6.16
C GLY A 69 24.08 13.55 6.51
N ARG A 70 23.63 14.43 7.42
CA ARG A 70 22.21 14.50 7.84
C ARG A 70 21.33 15.33 6.88
N GLN A 71 21.94 16.17 6.05
CA GLN A 71 21.21 17.06 5.16
C GLN A 71 20.87 16.39 3.82
N THR A 72 19.77 16.82 3.20
CA THR A 72 19.45 16.50 1.81
C THR A 72 19.80 17.73 0.97
N VAL A 73 20.59 17.54 -0.09
CA VAL A 73 21.06 18.61 -0.98
C VAL A 73 20.74 18.27 -2.44
N SER A 74 20.70 19.28 -3.31
CA SER A 74 20.54 19.08 -4.76
C SER A 74 21.66 18.19 -5.33
N ALA A 75 21.33 17.40 -6.36
CA ALA A 75 22.25 16.50 -7.03
C ALA A 75 22.21 16.65 -8.56
N SER A 76 23.13 16.00 -9.26
CA SER A 76 23.17 15.99 -10.72
C SER A 76 22.05 15.13 -11.32
N ALA A 77 21.81 15.26 -12.63
CA ALA A 77 20.82 14.47 -13.36
C ALA A 77 21.07 12.94 -13.33
N GLU A 78 22.27 12.49 -12.96
CA GLU A 78 22.58 11.07 -12.75
C GLU A 78 21.78 10.43 -11.60
N TYR A 79 21.30 11.26 -10.67
CA TYR A 79 20.49 10.85 -9.52
C TYR A 79 18.99 10.82 -9.81
N LYS A 80 18.57 11.05 -11.05
CA LYS A 80 17.20 10.83 -11.51
C LYS A 80 17.06 9.36 -11.90
N THR A 81 16.74 8.50 -10.93
CA THR A 81 16.86 7.05 -11.08
C THR A 81 15.51 6.38 -10.94
N GLU A 82 15.02 5.75 -12.00
CA GLU A 82 13.86 4.86 -11.97
C GLU A 82 14.32 3.41 -12.06
N MET A 83 13.96 2.61 -11.07
CA MET A 83 14.13 1.15 -11.12
C MET A 83 12.90 0.52 -11.80
N VAL A 84 13.12 -0.21 -12.88
CA VAL A 84 12.08 -0.93 -13.64
C VAL A 84 12.35 -2.43 -13.56
N SER A 85 11.41 -3.18 -12.99
CA SER A 85 11.53 -4.63 -12.86
C SER A 85 11.37 -5.35 -14.20
N PRO A 86 11.87 -6.59 -14.34
CA PRO A 86 11.36 -7.51 -15.36
C PRO A 86 9.90 -7.88 -15.07
N ILE A 87 9.31 -8.73 -15.92
CA ILE A 87 8.04 -9.38 -15.59
C ILE A 87 8.27 -10.29 -14.37
N CYS A 88 7.64 -9.92 -13.27
CA CYS A 88 7.71 -10.54 -11.97
C CYS A 88 6.53 -11.49 -11.72
N ARG A 89 6.77 -12.47 -10.85
CA ARG A 89 5.78 -13.36 -10.24
C ARG A 89 5.62 -13.04 -8.76
N TRP A 90 4.65 -13.65 -8.07
CA TRP A 90 4.37 -13.35 -6.66
C TRP A 90 5.59 -13.50 -5.74
N GLU A 91 6.42 -14.51 -5.98
CA GLU A 91 7.66 -14.77 -5.26
C GLU A 91 8.70 -13.64 -5.41
N ASP A 92 8.71 -12.94 -6.54
CA ASP A 92 9.62 -11.82 -6.81
C ASP A 92 9.30 -10.57 -5.96
N ILE A 93 8.15 -10.52 -5.27
CA ILE A 93 7.87 -9.46 -4.29
C ILE A 93 9.00 -9.39 -3.25
N LYS A 94 9.55 -10.54 -2.83
CA LYS A 94 10.69 -10.58 -1.90
C LYS A 94 11.93 -9.93 -2.51
N THR A 95 12.23 -10.22 -3.78
CA THR A 95 13.33 -9.61 -4.53
C THR A 95 13.18 -8.10 -4.60
N VAL A 96 11.99 -7.59 -4.94
CA VAL A 96 11.69 -6.14 -4.95
C VAL A 96 11.96 -5.53 -3.57
N GLN A 97 11.52 -6.20 -2.50
CA GLN A 97 11.75 -5.72 -1.14
C GLN A 97 13.24 -5.65 -0.78
N GLU A 98 14.03 -6.67 -1.10
CA GLU A 98 15.47 -6.68 -0.81
C GLU A 98 16.23 -5.62 -1.62
N LEU A 99 15.93 -5.48 -2.92
CA LEU A 99 16.54 -4.43 -3.74
C LEU A 99 16.24 -3.04 -3.17
N VAL A 100 15.00 -2.75 -2.80
CA VAL A 100 14.64 -1.45 -2.21
C VAL A 100 15.36 -1.20 -0.88
N ARG A 101 15.54 -2.24 -0.03
CA ARG A 101 16.32 -2.09 1.21
C ARG A 101 17.77 -1.76 0.92
N LYS A 102 18.41 -2.49 0.01
CA LYS A 102 19.81 -2.27 -0.38
C LYS A 102 20.04 -0.89 -1.01
N LEU A 103 19.13 -0.46 -1.89
CA LEU A 103 19.18 0.88 -2.47
C LEU A 103 19.07 1.95 -1.37
N ARG A 104 18.15 1.77 -0.41
CA ARG A 104 18.00 2.69 0.72
C ARG A 104 19.25 2.72 1.61
N GLU A 105 19.85 1.57 1.90
CA GLU A 105 21.11 1.45 2.64
C GLU A 105 22.25 2.19 1.95
N ALA A 106 22.27 2.18 0.61
CA ALA A 106 23.22 2.92 -0.20
C ALA A 106 22.90 4.43 -0.36
N GLY A 107 21.88 4.93 0.34
CA GLY A 107 21.54 6.36 0.35
C GLY A 107 20.39 6.77 -0.58
N ALA A 108 19.72 5.82 -1.24
CA ALA A 108 18.53 6.13 -2.02
C ALA A 108 17.41 6.70 -1.13
N ILE A 109 16.77 7.75 -1.64
CA ILE A 109 15.63 8.42 -1.02
C ILE A 109 14.53 8.62 -2.06
N ALA A 110 13.31 8.85 -1.59
CA ALA A 110 12.20 9.28 -2.42
C ALA A 110 11.70 10.63 -1.90
N ASN A 111 11.58 11.61 -2.80
CA ASN A 111 11.03 12.92 -2.49
C ASN A 111 9.64 13.10 -3.15
N SER A 112 9.10 14.31 -3.11
CA SER A 112 7.73 14.60 -3.60
C SER A 112 7.56 14.46 -5.12
N SER A 113 8.67 14.43 -5.88
CA SER A 113 8.63 14.17 -7.33
C SER A 113 8.53 12.69 -7.66
N CYS A 114 8.93 11.80 -6.75
CA CYS A 114 8.96 10.35 -6.99
C CYS A 114 7.57 9.70 -6.86
N GLY A 115 7.27 8.79 -7.77
CA GLY A 115 6.14 7.88 -7.79
C GLY A 115 6.54 6.40 -7.75
N ILE A 116 5.52 5.55 -7.64
CA ILE A 116 5.63 4.11 -7.87
C ILE A 116 4.48 3.73 -8.79
N HIS A 117 4.78 2.97 -9.85
CA HIS A 117 3.78 2.41 -10.74
C HIS A 117 3.80 0.89 -10.68
N VAL A 118 2.63 0.27 -10.56
CA VAL A 118 2.49 -1.19 -10.61
C VAL A 118 1.73 -1.54 -11.88
N HIS A 119 2.33 -2.37 -12.71
CA HIS A 119 1.73 -2.92 -13.92
C HIS A 119 1.27 -4.34 -13.64
N VAL A 120 0.00 -4.65 -13.89
CA VAL A 120 -0.53 -6.02 -13.84
C VAL A 120 -0.78 -6.50 -15.26
N ASP A 121 -0.35 -7.71 -15.58
CA ASP A 121 -0.54 -8.33 -16.89
C ASP A 121 -2.01 -8.30 -17.32
N ALA A 122 -2.28 -7.68 -18.47
CA ALA A 122 -3.63 -7.50 -18.99
C ALA A 122 -4.11 -8.66 -19.88
N SER A 123 -3.25 -9.63 -20.21
CA SER A 123 -3.65 -10.77 -21.07
C SER A 123 -4.86 -11.57 -20.57
N PRO A 124 -5.14 -11.69 -19.25
CA PRO A 124 -6.37 -12.34 -18.78
C PRO A 124 -7.63 -11.46 -18.86
N PHE A 125 -7.49 -10.18 -19.18
CA PHE A 125 -8.61 -9.23 -19.21
C PHE A 125 -9.32 -9.22 -20.57
N ASP A 126 -10.64 -9.13 -20.50
CA ASP A 126 -11.54 -8.83 -21.60
C ASP A 126 -12.25 -7.48 -21.36
N ALA A 127 -13.16 -7.10 -22.27
CA ALA A 127 -13.89 -5.83 -22.14
C ALA A 127 -14.73 -5.74 -20.86
N ASN A 128 -15.29 -6.87 -20.40
CA ASN A 128 -16.15 -6.91 -19.22
C ASN A 128 -15.34 -6.74 -17.93
N THR A 129 -14.21 -7.43 -17.83
CA THR A 129 -13.31 -7.40 -16.67
C THR A 129 -12.53 -6.09 -16.61
N LEU A 130 -12.19 -5.45 -17.75
CA LEU A 130 -11.74 -4.06 -17.77
C LEU A 130 -12.79 -3.09 -17.23
N ARG A 131 -14.07 -3.28 -17.62
CA ARG A 131 -15.17 -2.51 -17.01
C ARG A 131 -15.29 -2.76 -15.51
N ASN A 132 -15.10 -4.00 -15.06
CA ASN A 132 -15.15 -4.32 -13.63
C ASN A 132 -14.06 -3.63 -12.83
N ILE A 133 -12.79 -3.67 -13.28
CA ILE A 133 -11.69 -3.01 -12.56
C ILE A 133 -11.89 -1.49 -12.52
N THR A 134 -12.36 -0.88 -13.61
CA THR A 134 -12.71 0.55 -13.63
C THR A 134 -13.80 0.86 -12.61
N ASN A 135 -14.86 0.05 -12.55
CA ASN A 135 -15.95 0.25 -11.57
C ASN A 135 -15.48 0.05 -10.13
N ILE A 136 -14.66 -0.97 -9.86
CA ILE A 136 -14.09 -1.22 -8.52
C ILE A 136 -13.25 -0.02 -8.07
N MET A 137 -12.38 0.48 -8.96
CA MET A 137 -11.56 1.66 -8.69
C MET A 137 -12.44 2.88 -8.42
N ALA A 138 -13.39 3.21 -9.31
CA ALA A 138 -14.31 4.34 -9.11
C ALA A 138 -15.10 4.26 -7.80
N ALA A 139 -15.52 3.05 -7.40
CA ALA A 139 -16.27 2.86 -6.16
C ALA A 139 -15.43 3.04 -4.88
N LYS A 140 -14.10 2.91 -4.96
CA LYS A 140 -13.19 2.83 -3.80
C LYS A 140 -12.10 3.90 -3.79
N GLU A 141 -11.92 4.65 -4.87
CA GLU A 141 -10.83 5.60 -5.07
C GLU A 141 -10.69 6.59 -3.91
N ASP A 142 -11.78 7.14 -3.36
CA ASP A 142 -11.72 8.10 -2.25
C ASP A 142 -11.03 7.50 -1.01
N LEU A 143 -11.39 6.27 -0.65
CA LEU A 143 -10.75 5.53 0.45
C LEU A 143 -9.30 5.16 0.12
N ILE A 144 -9.02 4.81 -1.14
CA ILE A 144 -7.67 4.46 -1.57
C ILE A 144 -6.74 5.69 -1.53
N TYR A 145 -7.18 6.84 -2.05
CA TYR A 145 -6.43 8.09 -2.00
C TYR A 145 -6.10 8.50 -0.56
N LYS A 146 -7.09 8.40 0.34
CA LYS A 146 -6.89 8.69 1.77
C LYS A 146 -5.93 7.71 2.44
N ALA A 147 -6.11 6.40 2.19
CA ALA A 147 -5.22 5.35 2.72
C ALA A 147 -3.75 5.59 2.32
N LEU A 148 -3.52 5.99 1.07
CA LEU A 148 -2.20 6.22 0.51
C LEU A 148 -1.63 7.61 0.81
N GLN A 149 -2.43 8.54 1.37
CA GLN A 149 -2.07 9.94 1.58
C GLN A 149 -1.56 10.62 0.31
N VAL A 150 -2.27 10.42 -0.80
CA VAL A 150 -1.95 11.11 -2.06
C VAL A 150 -2.25 12.59 -1.90
N SER A 151 -1.30 13.46 -2.24
CA SER A 151 -1.52 14.89 -2.16
C SER A 151 -2.52 15.36 -3.22
N VAL A 152 -3.30 16.39 -2.89
CA VAL A 152 -4.26 17.03 -3.81
C VAL A 152 -3.57 17.44 -5.13
N ALA A 153 -2.36 17.99 -5.05
CA ALA A 153 -1.58 18.36 -6.23
C ALA A 153 -1.25 17.16 -7.15
N ARG A 154 -0.86 16.00 -6.57
CA ARG A 154 -0.60 14.78 -7.36
C ARG A 154 -1.89 14.20 -7.92
N GLN A 155 -2.97 14.19 -7.13
CA GLN A 155 -4.28 13.73 -7.56
C GLN A 155 -4.78 14.55 -8.76
N HIS A 156 -4.62 15.87 -8.79
CA HIS A 156 -5.09 16.67 -9.93
C HIS A 156 -4.23 16.59 -11.19
N ARG A 157 -2.94 16.26 -11.07
CA ARG A 157 -1.99 16.33 -12.19
C ARG A 157 -1.60 14.96 -12.75
N TRP A 158 -1.26 14.01 -11.88
CA TRP A 158 -0.50 12.82 -12.26
C TRP A 158 -1.26 11.51 -12.09
N CYS A 159 -2.22 11.47 -11.16
CA CYS A 159 -2.98 10.27 -10.83
C CYS A 159 -4.45 10.62 -10.56
N LYS A 160 -5.11 11.25 -11.54
CA LYS A 160 -6.51 11.67 -11.43
C LYS A 160 -7.44 10.52 -11.08
N PRO A 161 -8.57 10.79 -10.39
CA PRO A 161 -9.65 9.82 -10.24
C PRO A 161 -10.08 9.24 -11.58
N VAL A 162 -10.82 8.13 -11.58
CA VAL A 162 -11.34 7.55 -12.81
C VAL A 162 -12.11 8.63 -13.60
N ASP A 163 -11.82 8.79 -14.89
CA ASP A 163 -12.49 9.79 -15.73
C ASP A 163 -14.01 9.54 -15.76
N ASN A 164 -14.81 10.54 -15.36
CA ASN A 164 -16.25 10.41 -15.26
C ASN A 164 -16.88 10.10 -16.62
N ARG A 165 -16.42 10.78 -17.68
CA ARG A 165 -16.90 10.58 -19.04
C ARG A 165 -16.63 9.14 -19.50
N PHE A 166 -15.40 8.66 -19.32
CA PHE A 166 -15.03 7.27 -19.60
C PHE A 166 -15.91 6.29 -18.81
N LEU A 167 -16.05 6.49 -17.50
CA LEU A 167 -16.82 5.62 -16.61
C LEU A 167 -18.30 5.56 -17.01
N GLU A 168 -18.89 6.70 -17.38
CA GLU A 168 -20.27 6.79 -17.84
C GLU A 168 -20.48 6.04 -19.14
N GLU A 169 -19.67 6.33 -20.15
CA GLU A 169 -19.76 5.70 -21.47
C GLU A 169 -19.48 4.19 -21.41
N LEU A 170 -18.50 3.77 -20.61
CA LEU A 170 -18.15 2.35 -20.44
C LEU A 170 -19.32 1.54 -19.88
N ASN A 171 -20.07 2.10 -18.94
CA ASN A 171 -21.21 1.44 -18.32
C ASN A 171 -22.52 1.60 -19.11
N ARG A 172 -22.65 2.67 -19.90
CA ARG A 172 -23.78 2.87 -20.81
C ARG A 172 -23.70 1.92 -22.00
N ARG A 173 -22.54 1.88 -22.68
CA ARG A 173 -22.32 1.09 -23.89
C ARG A 173 -22.06 -0.39 -23.61
N LYS A 174 -21.45 -0.72 -22.45
CA LYS A 174 -21.07 -2.10 -22.07
C LYS A 174 -20.33 -2.82 -23.21
N PRO A 175 -19.14 -2.33 -23.59
CA PRO A 175 -18.40 -2.88 -24.73
C PRO A 175 -18.12 -4.38 -24.56
N GLN A 176 -18.02 -5.07 -25.70
CA GLN A 176 -17.77 -6.51 -25.78
C GLN A 176 -16.35 -6.83 -26.25
N THR A 177 -15.62 -5.86 -26.82
CA THR A 177 -14.25 -6.04 -27.29
C THR A 177 -13.29 -5.01 -26.68
N LEU A 178 -12.00 -5.36 -26.61
CA LEU A 178 -10.95 -4.45 -26.14
C LEU A 178 -10.84 -3.19 -27.03
N ASP A 179 -11.04 -3.32 -28.34
CA ASP A 179 -11.09 -2.20 -29.28
C ASP A 179 -12.19 -1.19 -28.88
N GLN A 180 -13.39 -1.68 -28.56
CA GLN A 180 -14.48 -0.82 -28.11
C GLN A 180 -14.16 -0.13 -26.78
N VAL A 181 -13.48 -0.81 -25.84
CA VAL A 181 -12.98 -0.16 -24.61
C VAL A 181 -11.97 0.93 -24.96
N GLY A 182 -11.04 0.66 -25.87
CA GLY A 182 -10.03 1.61 -26.35
C GLY A 182 -10.65 2.86 -26.96
N ARG A 183 -11.65 2.70 -27.84
CA ARG A 183 -12.38 3.85 -28.41
C ARG A 183 -13.07 4.71 -27.35
N ILE A 184 -13.67 4.06 -26.35
CA ILE A 184 -14.29 4.78 -25.22
C ILE A 184 -13.20 5.48 -24.39
N TRP A 185 -12.07 4.84 -24.11
CA TRP A 185 -10.94 5.43 -23.39
C TRP A 185 -10.43 6.69 -24.10
N TYR A 186 -10.07 6.57 -25.38
CA TYR A 186 -9.47 7.66 -26.16
C TYR A 186 -10.45 8.74 -26.61
N ASN A 187 -11.76 8.50 -26.48
CA ASN A 187 -12.81 9.35 -27.03
C ASN A 187 -12.79 9.44 -28.57
N GLY A 188 -12.41 8.36 -29.25
CA GLY A 188 -12.22 8.39 -30.69
C GLY A 188 -11.29 7.28 -31.16
N GLU A 189 -10.47 7.60 -32.16
CA GLU A 189 -9.48 6.69 -32.72
C GLU A 189 -8.44 6.24 -31.69
N SER A 190 -7.85 5.07 -31.95
CA SER A 190 -6.80 4.54 -31.08
C SER A 190 -5.59 5.48 -31.05
N ARG A 191 -5.04 5.65 -29.85
CA ARG A 191 -3.78 6.37 -29.60
C ARG A 191 -2.76 5.45 -28.94
N SER A 192 -2.86 4.14 -29.14
CA SER A 192 -2.04 3.13 -28.46
C SER A 192 -0.54 3.22 -28.77
N ASP A 193 -0.19 3.75 -29.94
CA ASP A 193 1.19 3.98 -30.40
C ASP A 193 1.85 5.23 -29.77
N ILE A 194 1.08 6.12 -29.13
CA ILE A 194 1.59 7.35 -28.52
C ILE A 194 2.12 7.07 -27.11
N HIS A 195 3.44 7.09 -26.91
CA HIS A 195 4.06 6.83 -25.61
C HIS A 195 3.63 7.80 -24.50
N TYR A 196 3.59 9.10 -24.80
CA TYR A 196 3.23 10.16 -23.85
C TYR A 196 1.81 10.70 -24.08
N ASP A 197 0.83 9.80 -24.17
CA ASP A 197 -0.58 10.19 -24.32
C ASP A 197 -1.15 10.81 -23.03
N ASP A 198 -1.96 11.85 -23.17
CA ASP A 198 -2.53 12.61 -22.05
C ASP A 198 -3.57 11.82 -21.23
N SER A 199 -4.20 10.80 -21.83
CA SER A 199 -5.16 9.93 -21.15
C SER A 199 -4.52 9.08 -20.04
N ARG A 200 -3.19 9.05 -19.94
CA ARG A 200 -2.49 8.20 -18.97
C ARG A 200 -2.55 8.68 -17.52
N TYR A 201 -2.86 9.96 -17.27
CA TYR A 201 -2.72 10.59 -15.96
C TYR A 201 -3.88 10.31 -15.00
N HIS A 202 -4.24 9.04 -14.84
CA HIS A 202 -5.28 8.54 -13.94
C HIS A 202 -4.72 7.48 -12.99
N CYS A 203 -5.34 7.32 -11.80
CA CYS A 203 -4.91 6.33 -10.81
C CYS A 203 -4.93 4.90 -11.36
N LEU A 204 -5.90 4.60 -12.23
CA LEU A 204 -5.98 3.41 -13.06
C LEU A 204 -5.80 3.85 -14.52
N ASN A 205 -4.64 3.57 -15.09
CA ASN A 205 -4.33 3.90 -16.47
C ASN A 205 -4.56 2.70 -17.39
N LEU A 206 -5.58 2.79 -18.26
CA LEU A 206 -5.86 1.77 -19.27
C LEU A 206 -5.18 2.04 -20.62
N HIS A 207 -4.59 3.22 -20.86
CA HIS A 207 -3.70 3.41 -22.02
C HIS A 207 -2.61 2.34 -22.04
N SER A 208 -2.09 1.98 -20.86
CA SER A 208 -1.07 0.93 -20.74
C SER A 208 -1.56 -0.46 -21.19
N VAL A 209 -2.87 -0.73 -21.21
CA VAL A 209 -3.40 -2.00 -21.72
C VAL A 209 -3.19 -2.07 -23.22
N PHE A 210 -3.54 -1.01 -23.93
CA PHE A 210 -3.47 -0.95 -25.39
C PHE A 210 -2.04 -0.76 -25.90
N GLN A 211 -1.17 -0.12 -25.12
CA GLN A 211 0.22 0.12 -25.48
C GLN A 211 1.19 -0.98 -25.04
N LYS A 212 1.10 -1.41 -23.77
CA LYS A 212 2.08 -2.29 -23.12
C LYS A 212 1.52 -3.67 -22.76
N GLY A 213 0.21 -3.89 -22.92
CA GLY A 213 -0.44 -5.14 -22.49
C GLY A 213 -0.58 -5.26 -20.97
N THR A 214 -0.67 -4.14 -20.23
CA THR A 214 -0.78 -4.15 -18.76
C THR A 214 -1.79 -3.13 -18.25
N VAL A 215 -2.51 -3.46 -17.18
CA VAL A 215 -3.26 -2.48 -16.39
C VAL A 215 -2.28 -1.78 -15.45
N GLU A 216 -2.15 -0.46 -15.57
CA GLU A 216 -1.20 0.32 -14.76
C GLU A 216 -1.90 1.05 -13.61
N PHE A 217 -1.36 0.91 -12.41
CA PHE A 217 -1.77 1.65 -11.21
C PHE A 217 -0.74 2.74 -10.89
N ARG A 218 -1.14 4.01 -10.98
CA ARG A 218 -0.24 5.18 -10.90
C ARG A 218 -0.39 6.07 -9.65
N LEU A 219 -1.07 5.58 -8.63
CA LEU A 219 -1.50 6.38 -7.48
C LEU A 219 -0.56 6.36 -6.27
N PHE A 220 0.53 5.59 -6.31
CA PHE A 220 1.39 5.41 -5.14
C PHE A 220 2.39 6.56 -4.99
N ASN A 221 2.62 6.97 -3.75
CA ASN A 221 3.69 7.92 -3.39
C ASN A 221 5.05 7.21 -3.43
N GLY A 222 6.10 7.90 -3.90
CA GLY A 222 7.47 7.41 -3.81
C GLY A 222 7.86 7.09 -2.37
N THR A 223 8.51 5.94 -2.18
CA THR A 223 9.00 5.51 -0.86
C THR A 223 10.10 4.48 -1.01
N THR A 224 11.05 4.48 -0.07
CA THR A 224 12.04 3.39 0.09
C THR A 224 11.66 2.40 1.20
N HIS A 225 10.38 2.39 1.62
CA HIS A 225 9.88 1.46 2.63
C HIS A 225 9.38 0.16 1.98
N ALA A 226 10.20 -0.89 1.99
CA ALA A 226 9.90 -2.18 1.37
C ALA A 226 8.54 -2.80 1.78
N GLY A 227 8.08 -2.58 3.02
CA GLY A 227 6.76 -3.04 3.47
C GLY A 227 5.59 -2.32 2.79
N LYS A 228 5.73 -1.03 2.45
CA LYS A 228 4.70 -0.25 1.74
C LYS A 228 4.63 -0.67 0.29
N ILE A 229 5.79 -0.84 -0.36
CA ILE A 229 5.88 -1.31 -1.75
C ILE A 229 5.23 -2.69 -1.90
N LYS A 230 5.53 -3.63 -0.98
CA LYS A 230 4.83 -4.92 -0.93
C LYS A 230 3.30 -4.73 -0.82
N ALA A 231 2.84 -3.86 0.07
CA ALA A 231 1.41 -3.59 0.23
C ALA A 231 0.76 -3.05 -1.05
N TYR A 232 1.48 -2.21 -1.81
CA TYR A 232 1.01 -1.64 -3.08
C TYR A 232 0.86 -2.73 -4.15
N ILE A 233 1.88 -3.57 -4.34
CA ILE A 233 1.83 -4.70 -5.27
C ILE A 233 0.67 -5.63 -4.91
N GLN A 234 0.57 -6.03 -3.63
CA GLN A 234 -0.50 -6.92 -3.17
C GLN A 234 -1.89 -6.31 -3.39
N LEU A 235 -2.08 -5.01 -3.16
CA LEU A 235 -3.35 -4.32 -3.41
C LEU A 235 -3.73 -4.37 -4.90
N CYS A 236 -2.81 -4.02 -5.80
CA CYS A 236 -3.03 -4.04 -7.25
C CYS A 236 -3.42 -5.43 -7.74
N MET A 237 -2.66 -6.45 -7.31
CA MET A 237 -2.90 -7.84 -7.67
C MET A 237 -4.27 -8.31 -7.15
N ALA A 238 -4.65 -7.90 -5.94
CA ALA A 238 -5.94 -8.28 -5.37
C ALA A 238 -7.14 -7.62 -6.07
N ILE A 239 -7.03 -6.32 -6.39
CA ILE A 239 -8.05 -5.59 -7.16
C ILE A 239 -8.21 -6.22 -8.56
N SER A 240 -7.09 -6.53 -9.21
CA SER A 240 -7.08 -7.23 -10.50
C SER A 240 -7.77 -8.59 -10.42
N ALA A 241 -7.41 -9.42 -9.44
CA ALA A 241 -8.06 -10.71 -9.22
C ALA A 241 -9.56 -10.56 -8.93
N GLN A 242 -9.98 -9.55 -8.16
CA GLN A 242 -11.39 -9.28 -7.92
C GLN A 242 -12.11 -8.98 -9.25
N ALA A 243 -11.54 -8.10 -10.09
CA ALA A 243 -12.16 -7.70 -11.36
C ALA A 243 -12.33 -8.88 -12.33
N LEU A 244 -11.31 -9.75 -12.41
CA LEU A 244 -11.29 -10.95 -13.26
C LEU A 244 -12.27 -12.03 -12.80
N ASN A 245 -12.53 -12.13 -11.49
CA ASN A 245 -13.41 -13.17 -10.94
C ASN A 245 -14.88 -12.74 -10.80
N GLN A 246 -15.17 -11.44 -10.84
CA GLN A 246 -16.53 -10.94 -10.69
C GLN A 246 -17.27 -10.89 -12.02
N ARG A 247 -18.55 -11.29 -12.01
CA ARG A 247 -19.44 -11.12 -13.18
C ARG A 247 -19.67 -9.64 -13.50
N CYS A 248 -19.88 -8.83 -12.47
CA CYS A 248 -20.04 -7.38 -12.57
C CYS A 248 -19.53 -6.70 -11.29
N ALA A 249 -19.19 -5.41 -11.41
CA ALA A 249 -18.87 -4.56 -10.27
C ALA A 249 -19.69 -3.26 -10.29
N SER A 250 -20.09 -2.79 -9.11
CA SER A 250 -20.75 -1.49 -8.95
C SER A 250 -19.73 -0.36 -9.01
N ARG A 251 -20.08 0.72 -9.72
CA ARG A 251 -19.30 1.98 -9.77
C ARG A 251 -19.68 2.98 -8.67
N THR A 252 -20.72 2.68 -7.88
CA THR A 252 -21.22 3.62 -6.87
C THR A 252 -20.16 3.87 -5.80
N LYS A 253 -19.83 5.14 -5.57
CA LYS A 253 -18.87 5.55 -4.54
C LYS A 253 -19.27 5.03 -3.17
N THR A 254 -18.29 4.54 -2.43
CA THR A 254 -18.51 3.97 -1.10
C THR A 254 -18.75 5.09 -0.09
N GLN A 255 -19.97 5.17 0.41
CA GLN A 255 -20.32 6.04 1.53
C GLN A 255 -20.19 5.24 2.84
N THR A 256 -19.52 5.82 3.84
CA THR A 256 -19.26 5.13 5.12
C THR A 256 -19.02 6.14 6.24
N THR A 257 -19.53 5.83 7.44
CA THR A 257 -19.26 6.57 8.67
C THR A 257 -18.04 6.03 9.43
N ASN A 258 -17.55 4.84 9.07
CA ASN A 258 -16.30 4.27 9.57
C ASN A 258 -15.46 3.72 8.40
N GLU A 259 -14.55 4.54 7.91
CA GLU A 259 -13.70 4.23 6.76
C GLU A 259 -12.79 3.03 7.03
N LYS A 260 -12.15 2.98 8.21
CA LYS A 260 -11.20 1.92 8.57
C LYS A 260 -11.87 0.55 8.64
N TYR A 261 -13.05 0.45 9.24
CA TYR A 261 -13.82 -0.80 9.23
C TYR A 261 -14.21 -1.23 7.80
N THR A 262 -14.75 -0.28 7.03
CA THR A 262 -15.24 -0.55 5.67
C THR A 262 -14.11 -0.98 4.74
N PHE A 263 -12.98 -0.29 4.79
CA PHE A 263 -11.81 -0.64 3.98
C PHE A 263 -11.20 -1.96 4.44
N ARG A 264 -11.07 -2.22 5.74
CA ARG A 264 -10.61 -3.51 6.27
C ARG A 264 -11.47 -4.66 5.74
N THR A 265 -12.80 -4.52 5.80
CA THR A 265 -13.73 -5.53 5.30
C THR A 265 -13.58 -5.75 3.80
N TRP A 266 -13.31 -4.69 3.04
CA TRP A 266 -12.99 -4.82 1.61
C TRP A 266 -11.66 -5.54 1.37
N LEU A 267 -10.57 -5.20 2.09
CA LEU A 267 -9.29 -5.90 1.99
C LEU A 267 -9.42 -7.40 2.31
N LEU A 268 -10.25 -7.77 3.29
CA LEU A 268 -10.51 -9.19 3.58
C LEU A 268 -11.27 -9.88 2.44
N ARG A 269 -12.28 -9.22 1.84
CA ARG A 269 -12.98 -9.76 0.66
C ARG A 269 -12.11 -9.86 -0.58
N LEU A 270 -11.08 -9.02 -0.69
CA LEU A 270 -10.04 -9.10 -1.71
C LEU A 270 -9.09 -10.29 -1.50
N GLY A 271 -9.16 -10.99 -0.35
CA GLY A 271 -8.30 -12.12 -0.04
C GLY A 271 -7.02 -11.77 0.73
N LEU A 272 -6.86 -10.54 1.23
CA LEU A 272 -5.72 -10.14 2.05
C LEU A 272 -5.89 -10.64 3.50
N ILE A 273 -5.94 -11.96 3.67
CA ILE A 273 -6.24 -12.67 4.92
C ILE A 273 -4.99 -13.43 5.40
N GLY A 274 -4.75 -13.44 6.72
CA GLY A 274 -3.62 -14.14 7.33
C GLY A 274 -2.38 -13.27 7.51
N ASP A 275 -1.30 -13.90 7.96
CA ASP A 275 -0.07 -13.22 8.39
C ASP A 275 0.72 -12.61 7.23
N GLU A 276 0.70 -13.26 6.05
CA GLU A 276 1.35 -12.76 4.84
C GLU A 276 0.92 -11.33 4.47
N PHE A 277 -0.35 -10.99 4.75
CA PHE A 277 -0.98 -9.71 4.44
C PHE A 277 -1.14 -8.80 5.66
N LYS A 278 -0.58 -9.16 6.82
CA LYS A 278 -0.65 -8.34 8.03
C LYS A 278 -0.05 -6.95 7.79
N THR A 279 1.15 -6.89 7.20
CA THR A 279 1.82 -5.63 6.84
C THR A 279 1.03 -4.80 5.83
N ALA A 280 0.41 -5.45 4.84
CA ALA A 280 -0.40 -4.75 3.85
C ALA A 280 -1.63 -4.11 4.49
N ARG A 281 -2.38 -4.87 5.30
CA ARG A 281 -3.52 -4.35 6.06
C ARG A 281 -3.11 -3.22 7.00
N GLU A 282 -1.98 -3.34 7.69
CA GLU A 282 -1.47 -2.29 8.57
C GLU A 282 -1.24 -0.98 7.81
N HIS A 283 -0.45 -1.02 6.73
CA HIS A 283 -0.14 0.19 5.96
C HIS A 283 -1.37 0.80 5.28
N LEU A 284 -2.28 -0.03 4.75
CA LEU A 284 -3.47 0.42 4.02
C LEU A 284 -4.59 0.94 4.94
N LEU A 285 -4.58 0.59 6.23
CA LEU A 285 -5.58 1.03 7.20
C LEU A 285 -5.11 2.17 8.09
N LYS A 286 -3.79 2.40 8.18
CA LYS A 286 -3.18 3.34 9.13
C LYS A 286 -3.78 4.76 9.08
N ASN A 287 -4.09 5.23 7.87
CA ASN A 287 -4.49 6.62 7.62
C ASN A 287 -6.01 6.82 7.48
N LEU A 288 -6.81 5.78 7.70
CA LEU A 288 -8.28 5.87 7.62
C LEU A 288 -8.88 6.16 8.99
N ASP A 289 -10.04 6.81 9.00
CA ASP A 289 -10.71 7.17 10.25
C ASP A 289 -11.57 6.03 10.80
N GLY A 290 -11.78 6.06 12.12
CA GLY A 290 -12.63 5.10 12.84
C GLY A 290 -11.88 3.86 13.34
N CYS A 291 -12.67 2.86 13.77
CA CYS A 291 -12.19 1.64 14.40
C CYS A 291 -12.27 0.42 13.47
N ILE A 292 -11.52 -0.64 13.77
CA ILE A 292 -11.47 -1.87 12.94
C ILE A 292 -12.59 -2.88 13.25
N ALA A 293 -13.25 -2.76 14.41
CA ALA A 293 -14.11 -3.79 14.98
C ALA A 293 -15.59 -3.61 14.61
N TRP A 294 -16.07 -2.37 14.55
CA TRP A 294 -17.49 -2.05 14.44
C TRP A 294 -17.78 -1.20 13.21
N ARG A 295 -18.87 -1.49 12.49
CA ARG A 295 -19.31 -0.68 11.35
C ARG A 295 -19.82 0.67 11.80
N ASP A 296 -20.66 0.67 12.83
CA ASP A 296 -21.22 1.89 13.40
C ASP A 296 -20.39 2.30 14.63
N PRO A 297 -19.78 3.51 14.65
CA PRO A 297 -19.06 4.02 15.82
C PRO A 297 -19.88 3.97 17.12
N ALA A 298 -21.21 4.11 17.07
CA ALA A 298 -22.06 4.03 18.26
C ALA A 298 -22.02 2.66 18.94
N GLN A 299 -21.75 1.58 18.19
CA GLN A 299 -21.56 0.24 18.77
C GLN A 299 -20.30 0.16 19.62
N ALA A 300 -19.23 0.83 19.20
CA ALA A 300 -17.97 0.88 19.96
C ALA A 300 -18.17 1.63 21.29
N GLU A 301 -18.90 2.75 21.27
CA GLU A 301 -19.18 3.52 22.48
C GLU A 301 -20.09 2.75 23.46
N LYS A 302 -21.16 2.12 22.97
CA LYS A 302 -22.01 1.25 23.80
C LYS A 302 -21.23 0.10 24.44
N GLN A 303 -20.27 -0.48 23.72
CA GLN A 303 -19.43 -1.54 24.27
C GLN A 303 -18.48 -1.01 25.34
N LYS A 304 -17.84 0.14 25.13
CA LYS A 304 -16.99 0.79 26.15
C LYS A 304 -17.79 1.10 27.41
N GLU A 305 -18.99 1.62 27.27
CA GLU A 305 -19.88 1.94 28.40
C GLU A 305 -20.27 0.68 29.17
N ARG A 306 -20.67 -0.40 28.48
CA ARG A 306 -20.94 -1.70 29.10
C ARG A 306 -19.73 -2.25 29.87
N MET A 307 -18.53 -2.16 29.29
CA MET A 307 -17.30 -2.62 29.95
C MET A 307 -16.95 -1.76 31.17
N ARG A 308 -17.21 -0.44 31.11
CA ARG A 308 -17.03 0.47 32.25
C ARG A 308 -18.00 0.12 33.39
N GLN A 309 -19.29 -0.02 33.09
CA GLN A 309 -20.31 -0.42 34.07
C GLN A 309 -20.01 -1.78 34.69
N LYS A 310 -19.49 -2.73 33.91
CA LYS A 310 -19.06 -4.05 34.41
C LYS A 310 -17.90 -3.92 35.40
N LYS A 311 -16.86 -3.13 35.06
CA LYS A 311 -15.72 -2.88 35.96
C LYS A 311 -16.14 -2.17 37.25
N GLU A 312 -17.00 -1.17 37.15
CA GLU A 312 -17.53 -0.46 38.33
C GLU A 312 -18.28 -1.44 39.24
N LYS A 313 -19.14 -2.30 38.70
CA LYS A 313 -19.80 -3.37 39.48
C LYS A 313 -18.83 -4.38 40.10
N GLU A 314 -17.80 -4.79 39.37
CA GLU A 314 -16.77 -5.71 39.90
C GLU A 314 -15.96 -5.07 41.04
N LEU A 315 -15.66 -3.77 40.95
CA LEU A 315 -15.00 -2.99 42.00
C LEU A 315 -15.89 -2.87 43.25
N ASP A 316 -17.17 -2.54 43.06
CA ASP A 316 -18.13 -2.44 44.17
C ASP A 316 -18.30 -3.79 44.88
N GLN A 317 -18.40 -4.89 44.12
CA GLN A 317 -18.48 -6.24 44.66
C GLN A 317 -17.21 -6.65 45.42
N ALA A 318 -16.03 -6.31 44.90
CA ALA A 318 -14.76 -6.59 45.58
C ALA A 318 -14.61 -5.79 46.88
N GLN A 319 -15.04 -4.52 46.89
CA GLN A 319 -15.06 -3.68 48.09
C GLN A 319 -16.02 -4.24 49.15
N GLN A 320 -17.23 -4.64 48.75
CA GLN A 320 -18.20 -5.28 49.64
C GLN A 320 -17.65 -6.57 50.26
N ALA A 321 -17.09 -7.48 49.43
CA ALA A 321 -16.48 -8.71 49.90
C ALA A 321 -15.30 -8.48 50.86
N SER A 322 -14.48 -7.44 50.62
CA SER A 322 -13.37 -7.09 51.52
C SER A 322 -13.84 -6.51 52.85
N THR A 323 -14.95 -5.78 52.85
CA THR A 323 -15.55 -5.20 54.07
C THR A 323 -16.18 -6.32 54.92
N GLU A 324 -16.86 -7.28 54.29
CA GLU A 324 -17.43 -8.46 54.97
C GLU A 324 -16.35 -9.41 55.52
N ALA A 325 -15.21 -9.54 54.83
CA ALA A 325 -14.07 -10.32 55.33
C ALA A 325 -13.36 -9.67 56.53
N GLN A 326 -13.33 -8.33 56.60
CA GLN A 326 -12.77 -7.61 57.76
C GLN A 326 -13.70 -7.62 58.98
N SER A 327 -15.02 -7.63 58.78
CA SER A 327 -15.99 -7.70 59.89
C SER A 327 -16.17 -9.10 60.49
N THR A 328 -15.67 -10.14 59.83
CA THR A 328 -15.74 -11.55 60.29
C THR A 328 -14.42 -12.10 60.83
N ALA A 329 -13.35 -11.28 60.87
CA ALA A 329 -12.08 -11.67 61.48
C ALA A 329 -12.23 -11.79 63.01
N PRO A 330 -11.93 -12.94 63.64
CA PRO A 330 -12.09 -13.12 65.08
C PRO A 330 -11.09 -12.24 65.85
N GLU A 331 -11.61 -11.46 66.79
CA GLU A 331 -10.88 -10.61 67.72
C GLU A 331 -9.93 -11.48 68.57
N GLN A 332 -8.62 -11.27 68.43
CA GLN A 332 -7.63 -11.92 69.29
C GLN A 332 -7.80 -11.35 70.71
N THR A 333 -8.26 -12.20 71.62
CA THR A 333 -8.36 -11.90 73.05
C THR A 333 -6.95 -11.81 73.62
N GLU A 334 -6.45 -10.59 73.82
CA GLU A 334 -5.23 -10.31 74.58
C GLU A 334 -5.48 -10.62 76.06
N ALA A 335 -4.83 -11.67 76.57
CA ALA A 335 -4.68 -11.90 77.99
C ALA A 335 -3.63 -10.93 78.54
N GLU A 336 -4.00 -10.21 79.61
CA GLU A 336 -3.15 -9.28 80.35
C GLU A 336 -1.81 -9.91 80.77
N ALA A 337 -0.71 -9.25 80.44
CA ALA A 337 0.59 -9.47 81.06
C ALA A 337 1.09 -8.14 81.64
N GLU A 338 1.14 -8.09 82.96
CA GLU A 338 1.70 -7.01 83.77
C GLU A 338 3.22 -6.83 83.54
N ASP A 339 3.57 -5.58 83.26
CA ASP A 339 4.61 -4.74 83.85
C ASP A 339 6.11 -5.15 83.89
N ALA A 340 6.89 -4.26 83.25
CA ALA A 340 8.24 -3.77 83.60
C ALA A 340 9.50 -4.65 83.32
N PRO A 341 10.72 -4.04 83.29
CA PRO A 341 11.12 -2.98 82.37
C PRO A 341 12.51 -3.23 81.71
N ALA A 342 12.82 -2.33 80.76
CA ALA A 342 14.08 -2.05 80.09
C ALA A 342 15.40 -2.64 80.66
N PHE A 343 16.20 -3.25 79.78
CA PHE A 343 17.67 -3.19 79.86
C PHE A 343 18.31 -2.96 78.48
N THR A 344 18.95 -1.80 78.41
CA THR A 344 20.05 -1.30 77.58
C THR A 344 20.80 -2.25 76.61
N MET A 345 20.88 -1.78 75.36
CA MET A 345 22.10 -1.39 74.63
C MET A 345 23.32 -2.34 74.69
N ARG A 346 23.77 -2.85 73.52
CA ARG A 346 24.97 -2.34 72.81
C ARG A 346 25.39 -3.19 71.60
N MET A 347 25.81 -2.42 70.59
CA MET A 347 26.77 -2.65 69.49
C MET A 347 26.41 -3.66 68.42
#